data_AF-A0A5R2N1S9-F1
#
_entry.id   AF-A0A5R2N1S9-F1
#
_cell.length_a   1.000
_cell.length_b   1.000
_cell.length_c   1.000
_cell.angle_alpha   90.00
_cell.angle_beta   90.00
_cell.angle_gamma   90.00
#
_symmetry.space_group_name_H-M   'P 1'
#
loop_
_entity.id
_entity.type
_entity.pdbx_description
1 polymer ?
#
loop_
_entity_poly.entity_id
_entity_poly.type
_entity_poly.pdbx_seq_one_letter_code
_entity_poly.pdbx_strand_id
1 'polypeptide(L)'
;MGVLAEISEEVGQLKREPIPVSEIVVGLQCGGSDGMSGITANPALGAAVDILAGVGGIGILSETTEIYGAEHLLAYRAATPEVAKKLDGYVKWWEDHVAKHGAS
;
A
#
# COMPACT_ATOMS: atom_id res chain seq x y z
N MET A 1 -8.21 -39.15 1.26
CA MET A 1 -8.64 -37.75 1.46
C MET A 1 -7.75 -36.88 0.58
N GLY A 2 -8.25 -35.78 0.01
CA GLY A 2 -7.47 -34.94 -0.90
C GLY A 2 -6.64 -33.90 -0.14
N VAL A 3 -5.57 -33.39 -0.77
CA VAL A 3 -4.64 -32.40 -0.17
C VAL A 3 -5.36 -31.18 0.45
N LEU A 4 -6.47 -30.71 -0.14
CA LEU A 4 -7.26 -29.61 0.43
C LEU A 4 -7.93 -29.94 1.76
N ALA A 5 -8.37 -31.19 1.95
CA ALA A 5 -9.00 -31.63 3.19
C ALA A 5 -7.97 -31.69 4.33
N GLU A 6 -6.76 -32.16 4.02
CA GLU A 6 -5.65 -32.21 4.97
C GLU A 6 -5.21 -30.80 5.42
N ILE A 7 -5.03 -29.86 4.47
CA ILE A 7 -4.72 -28.45 4.79
C ILE A 7 -5.83 -27.82 5.64
N SER A 8 -7.11 -28.08 5.30
CA SER A 8 -8.23 -27.53 6.06
C SER A 8 -8.28 -28.04 7.49
N GLU A 9 -7.92 -29.30 7.72
CA GLU A 9 -7.87 -29.89 9.07
C GLU A 9 -6.75 -29.26 9.90
N GLU A 10 -5.56 -29.10 9.31
CA GLU A 10 -4.40 -28.49 9.97
C GLU A 10 -4.65 -27.01 10.32
N VAL A 11 -5.09 -26.21 9.35
CA VAL A 11 -5.40 -24.78 9.56
C VAL A 11 -6.54 -24.59 10.57
N GLY A 12 -7.51 -25.51 10.59
CA GLY A 12 -8.64 -25.47 11.52
C GLY A 12 -8.25 -25.61 13.00
N GLN A 13 -7.06 -26.13 13.31
CA GLN A 13 -6.55 -26.24 14.68
C GLN A 13 -5.80 -24.99 15.17
N LEU A 14 -5.46 -24.06 14.26
CA LEU A 14 -4.71 -22.86 14.61
C LEU A 14 -5.56 -21.92 15.46
N LYS A 15 -4.92 -21.28 16.45
CA LYS A 15 -5.54 -20.28 17.32
C LYS A 15 -4.82 -18.95 17.18
N ARG A 16 -5.59 -17.86 17.24
CA ARG A 16 -5.01 -16.51 17.32
C ARG A 16 -4.21 -16.39 18.62
N GLU A 17 -3.08 -15.72 18.52
CA GLU A 17 -2.28 -15.32 19.67
C GLU A 17 -2.06 -13.80 19.64
N PRO A 18 -1.78 -13.18 20.80
CA PRO A 18 -1.38 -11.78 20.83
C PRO A 18 -0.07 -11.58 20.07
N ILE A 19 -0.06 -10.60 19.16
CA ILE A 19 1.15 -10.14 18.46
C ILE A 19 1.37 -8.65 18.77
N PRO A 20 2.62 -8.14 18.72
CA PRO A 20 2.85 -6.71 18.77
C PRO A 20 2.26 -6.01 17.53
N VAL A 21 1.82 -4.77 17.69
CA VAL A 21 1.27 -3.96 16.57
C VAL A 21 2.29 -3.75 15.46
N SER A 22 3.59 -3.82 15.76
CA SER A 22 4.68 -3.75 14.77
C SER A 22 4.65 -4.85 13.71
N GLU A 23 3.95 -5.97 13.97
CA GLU A 23 3.79 -7.05 12.98
C GLU A 23 2.61 -6.81 12.03
N ILE A 24 1.83 -5.74 12.24
CA ILE A 24 0.69 -5.41 11.38
C ILE A 24 1.16 -4.70 10.10
N VAL A 25 0.69 -5.22 8.97
CA VAL A 25 0.84 -4.62 7.64
C VAL A 25 -0.54 -4.25 7.10
N VAL A 26 -0.74 -2.98 6.74
CA VAL A 26 -2.01 -2.46 6.22
C VAL A 26 -1.83 -1.94 4.80
N GLY A 27 -2.57 -2.53 3.86
CA GLY A 27 -2.73 -1.99 2.51
C GLY A 27 -3.76 -0.87 2.47
N LEU A 28 -3.43 0.22 1.79
CA LEU A 28 -4.28 1.39 1.58
C LEU A 28 -4.71 1.42 0.11
N GLN A 29 -5.99 1.68 -0.10
CA GLN A 29 -6.58 1.80 -1.41
C GLN A 29 -7.80 2.74 -1.36
N CYS A 30 -7.95 3.55 -2.39
CA CYS A 30 -9.13 4.34 -2.65
C CYS A 30 -10.20 3.52 -3.40
N GLY A 31 -11.47 3.84 -3.15
CA GLY A 31 -12.60 3.22 -3.84
C GLY A 31 -13.04 4.05 -5.04
N GLY A 32 -14.20 4.70 -4.92
CA GLY A 32 -14.60 5.74 -5.86
C GLY A 32 -14.08 7.10 -5.39
N SER A 33 -13.28 7.75 -6.24
CA SER A 33 -12.80 9.11 -5.95
C SER A 33 -13.97 10.10 -5.91
N ASP A 34 -14.01 10.92 -4.86
CA ASP A 34 -14.91 12.07 -4.74
C ASP A 34 -14.12 13.31 -4.28
N GLY A 35 -14.72 14.49 -4.44
CA GLY A 35 -14.08 15.74 -4.04
C GLY A 35 -13.85 15.88 -2.52
N MET A 36 -14.43 14.99 -1.71
CA MET A 36 -14.33 15.04 -0.25
C MET A 36 -13.26 14.10 0.31
N SER A 37 -12.83 13.10 -0.46
CA SER A 37 -11.92 12.04 -0.04
C SER A 37 -10.57 12.63 0.39
N GLY A 38 -10.04 13.57 -0.40
CA GLY A 38 -8.81 14.30 -0.09
C GLY A 38 -8.89 15.23 1.13
N ILE A 39 -10.10 15.52 1.62
CA ILE A 39 -10.35 16.42 2.77
C ILE A 39 -10.71 15.63 4.03
N THR A 40 -11.28 14.44 3.87
CA THR A 40 -11.88 13.66 4.97
C THR A 40 -11.19 12.31 5.19
N ALA A 41 -11.54 11.30 4.40
CA ALA A 41 -11.09 9.94 4.57
C ALA A 41 -9.57 9.78 4.40
N ASN A 42 -8.98 10.40 3.37
CA ASN A 42 -7.55 10.25 3.08
C ASN A 42 -6.68 10.87 4.19
N PRO A 43 -6.96 12.09 4.70
CA PRO A 43 -6.26 12.62 5.86
C PRO A 43 -6.42 11.77 7.14
N ALA A 44 -7.62 11.25 7.41
CA ALA A 44 -7.86 10.39 8.56
C ALA A 44 -7.06 9.07 8.46
N LEU A 45 -7.01 8.48 7.26
CA LEU A 45 -6.22 7.29 6.98
C LEU A 45 -4.71 7.57 7.11
N GLY A 46 -4.24 8.72 6.63
CA GLY A 46 -2.85 9.16 6.81
C GLY A 46 -2.46 9.25 8.28
N ALA A 47 -3.31 9.86 9.12
CA ALA A 47 -3.07 9.93 10.56
C ALA A 47 -3.05 8.53 11.23
N ALA A 48 -3.93 7.63 10.81
CA ALA A 48 -3.93 6.25 11.31
C ALA A 48 -2.64 5.49 10.92
N VAL A 49 -2.15 5.71 9.71
CA VAL A 49 -0.90 5.10 9.21
C VAL A 49 0.32 5.67 9.92
N ASP A 50 0.33 6.97 10.24
CA ASP A 50 1.41 7.58 11.04
C ASP A 50 1.47 6.97 12.45
N ILE A 51 0.31 6.70 13.08
CA ILE A 51 0.25 5.99 14.37
C ILE A 51 0.82 4.58 14.25
N LEU A 52 0.42 3.85 13.21
CA LEU A 52 0.91 2.48 12.94
C LEU A 52 2.43 2.46 12.73
N ALA A 53 2.94 3.35 11.88
CA ALA A 53 4.37 3.48 11.62
C ALA A 53 5.16 3.90 12.86
N GLY A 54 4.59 4.77 13.70
CA GLY A 54 5.18 5.21 14.96
C GLY A 54 5.43 4.09 15.98
N VAL A 55 4.72 2.97 15.87
CA VAL A 55 4.93 1.76 16.69
C VAL A 55 5.61 0.62 15.93
N GLY A 56 6.16 0.89 14.74
CA GLY A 56 6.92 -0.07 13.94
C GLY A 56 6.10 -0.94 12.99
N GLY A 57 4.80 -0.67 12.82
CA GLY A 57 3.97 -1.33 11.81
C GLY A 57 4.18 -0.74 10.42
N ILE A 58 3.54 -1.34 9.41
CA ILE A 58 3.75 -0.98 8.00
C ILE A 58 2.44 -0.57 7.33
N GLY A 59 2.42 0.60 6.69
CA GLY A 59 1.38 1.01 5.74
C GLY A 59 1.87 0.93 4.30
N ILE A 60 1.03 0.46 3.37
CA ILE A 60 1.34 0.32 1.95
C ILE A 60 0.34 1.14 1.13
N LEU A 61 0.79 2.22 0.50
CA LEU A 61 0.02 2.93 -0.53
C LEU A 61 0.30 2.29 -1.90
N SER A 62 -0.73 1.72 -2.55
CA SER A 62 -0.53 0.82 -3.70
C SER A 62 -0.82 1.44 -5.07
N GLU A 63 -1.67 2.46 -5.14
CA GLU A 63 -2.25 2.93 -6.40
C GLU A 63 -1.32 3.89 -7.16
N THR A 64 -0.47 3.33 -8.03
CA THR A 64 0.48 4.11 -8.86
C THR A 64 -0.24 5.20 -9.67
N THR A 65 -1.44 4.90 -10.18
CA THR A 65 -2.24 5.86 -10.96
C THR A 65 -2.78 7.02 -10.13
N GLU A 66 -3.02 6.83 -8.83
CA GLU A 66 -3.58 7.85 -7.92
C GLU A 66 -2.49 8.78 -7.35
N ILE A 67 -1.22 8.40 -7.49
CA ILE A 67 -0.08 9.26 -7.13
C ILE A 67 0.55 9.96 -8.34
N TYR A 68 0.12 9.62 -9.55
CA TYR A 68 0.65 10.21 -10.78
C TYR A 68 0.30 11.70 -10.87
N GLY A 69 1.31 12.54 -11.09
CA GLY A 69 1.26 14.00 -10.96
C GLY A 69 1.58 14.51 -9.55
N ALA A 70 1.64 13.62 -8.54
CA ALA A 70 1.97 13.94 -7.14
C ALA A 70 3.19 13.17 -6.62
N GLU A 71 3.84 12.33 -7.43
CA GLU A 71 4.96 11.47 -7.04
C GLU A 71 6.15 12.25 -6.47
N HIS A 72 6.37 13.48 -6.95
CA HIS A 72 7.40 14.39 -6.44
C HIS A 72 7.22 14.71 -4.94
N LEU A 73 5.97 14.76 -4.44
CA LEU A 73 5.68 14.96 -3.01
C LEU A 73 6.10 13.75 -2.17
N LEU A 74 5.98 12.55 -2.73
CA LEU A 74 6.43 11.31 -2.09
C LEU A 74 7.95 11.16 -2.18
N ALA A 75 8.55 11.48 -3.32
CA ALA A 75 9.99 11.48 -3.51
C ALA A 75 10.69 12.43 -2.52
N TYR A 76 10.11 13.60 -2.24
CA TYR A 76 10.62 14.54 -1.24
C TYR A 76 10.61 13.98 0.19
N ARG A 77 9.71 13.03 0.48
CA ARG A 77 9.60 12.35 1.78
C ARG A 77 10.36 11.02 1.84
N ALA A 78 11.03 10.61 0.75
CA ALA A 78 11.76 9.35 0.71
C ALA A 78 12.91 9.35 1.72
N ALA A 79 13.11 8.22 2.40
CA ALA A 79 14.17 8.08 3.39
C ALA A 79 15.58 8.24 2.80
N THR A 80 15.76 7.88 1.52
CA THR A 80 17.02 8.04 0.80
C THR A 80 16.79 8.42 -0.67
N PRO A 81 17.78 9.03 -1.35
CA PRO A 81 17.71 9.32 -2.79
C PRO A 81 17.49 8.06 -3.65
N GLU A 82 17.99 6.91 -3.22
CA GLU A 82 17.80 5.63 -3.92
C GLU A 82 16.35 5.16 -3.83
N VAL A 83 15.65 5.43 -2.71
CA VAL A 83 14.23 5.14 -2.57
C VAL A 83 13.40 6.06 -3.47
N ALA A 84 13.70 7.36 -3.50
CA ALA A 84 13.07 8.30 -4.42
C ALA A 84 13.25 7.87 -5.89
N LYS A 85 14.49 7.54 -6.28
CA LYS A 85 14.79 7.07 -7.64
C LYS A 85 14.07 5.78 -8.01
N LYS A 86 13.84 4.88 -7.04
CA LYS A 86 13.05 3.67 -7.26
C LYS A 86 11.58 4.01 -7.52
N LEU A 87 11.01 4.95 -6.77
CA LEU A 87 9.64 5.44 -6.99
C LEU A 87 9.48 5.99 -8.42
N ASP A 88 10.37 6.90 -8.85
CA ASP A 88 10.36 7.46 -10.21
C ASP A 88 10.47 6.35 -11.27
N GLY A 89 11.29 5.34 -11.01
CA GLY A 89 11.43 4.17 -11.88
C GLY A 89 10.13 3.37 -12.05
N TYR A 90 9.33 3.23 -10.99
CA TYR A 90 8.04 2.55 -11.06
C TYR A 90 7.01 3.35 -11.83
N VAL A 91 6.96 4.67 -11.64
CA VAL A 91 6.09 5.57 -12.41
C VAL A 91 6.42 5.47 -13.90
N LYS A 92 7.71 5.56 -14.25
CA LYS A 92 8.16 5.43 -15.64
C LYS A 92 7.85 4.06 -16.24
N TRP A 93 8.04 2.99 -15.48
CA TRP A 93 7.68 1.64 -15.94
C TRP A 93 6.18 1.55 -16.26
N TRP A 94 5.34 2.17 -15.42
CA TRP A 94 3.90 2.20 -15.62
C TRP A 94 3.51 3.04 -16.85
N GLU A 95 4.10 4.22 -17.05
CA GLU A 95 3.94 5.05 -18.26
C GLU A 95 4.28 4.24 -19.53
N ASP A 96 5.44 3.56 -19.53
CA ASP A 96 5.87 2.71 -20.65
C ASP A 96 4.92 1.53 -20.89
N HIS A 97 4.30 1.01 -19.82
CA HIS A 97 3.32 -0.07 -19.92
C HIS A 97 2.03 0.42 -20.57
N VAL A 98 1.46 1.53 -20.11
CA VAL A 98 0.19 2.06 -20.63
C VAL A 98 0.34 2.57 -22.07
N ALA A 99 1.50 3.15 -22.42
CA ALA A 99 1.81 3.59 -23.78
C ALA A 99 1.75 2.45 -24.81
N LYS A 100 2.22 1.25 -24.45
CA LYS A 100 2.13 0.05 -25.32
C LYS A 100 0.69 -0.39 -25.60
N HIS A 101 -0.24 0.04 -24.76
CA HIS A 101 -1.67 -0.22 -24.89
C HIS A 101 -2.46 0.98 -25.42
N GLY A 102 -1.77 2.04 -25.88
CA GLY A 102 -2.39 3.23 -26.48
C GLY A 102 -3.00 4.20 -25.46
N ALA A 103 -2.63 4.09 -24.19
CA ALA A 103 -2.99 5.03 -23.14
C ALA A 103 -1.78 5.92 -22.78
N SER A 104 -2.04 7.06 -22.13
CA SER A 104 -1.04 8.05 -21.72
C SER A 104 -1.32 8.56 -20.32
#